data_AF-A0AA42XYC7-F1
#
_entry.id   AF-A0AA42XYC7-F1
#
_cell.length_a   1.000
_cell.length_b   1.000
_cell.length_c   1.000
_cell.angle_alpha   90.00
_cell.angle_beta   90.00
_cell.angle_gamma   90.00
#
_symmetry.space_group_name_H-M   'P 1'
#
loop_
_entity.id
_entity.type
_entity.pdbx_description
1 polymer ?
#
loop_
_entity_poly.entity_id
_entity_poly.type
_entity_poly.pdbx_seq_one_letter_code
_entity_poly.pdbx_strand_id
1 'polypeptide(L)'
;MSQPSTVAILIYTESQIGSDVNESLAAINRVRNAAGLGNYLGATDDTSMLNEVLRQRRYSLFGEGHRWVDLRRTGKIGEIPIDRVGDVADTEFPRPGMDTLRAISAK
;
A
#
# COMPACT_ATOMS: atom_id res chain seq x y z
N MET A 1 -0.90 9.80 -26.26
CA MET A 1 0.04 9.85 -25.12
C MET A 1 -0.48 8.88 -24.08
N SER A 2 0.14 7.70 -23.97
CA SER A 2 -0.27 6.66 -23.01
C SER A 2 -0.12 7.22 -21.60
N GLN A 3 -1.19 7.24 -20.81
CA GLN A 3 -1.09 7.66 -19.41
C GLN A 3 -0.15 6.68 -18.68
N PRO A 4 0.74 7.16 -17.79
CA PRO A 4 1.55 6.28 -16.96
C PRO A 4 0.64 5.37 -16.13
N SER A 5 1.05 4.12 -15.93
CA SER A 5 0.30 3.14 -15.15
C SER A 5 0.01 3.66 -13.73
N THR A 6 -1.20 3.42 -13.22
CA THR A 6 -1.67 3.87 -11.89
C THR A 6 -0.72 3.50 -10.74
N VAL A 7 -0.07 2.33 -10.81
CA VAL A 7 0.95 1.88 -9.84
C VAL A 7 2.08 2.90 -9.69
N ALA A 8 2.65 3.35 -10.82
CA ALA A 8 3.80 4.26 -10.82
C ALA A 8 3.43 5.64 -10.26
N ILE A 9 2.24 6.14 -10.58
CA ILE A 9 1.74 7.41 -10.06
C ILE A 9 1.60 7.35 -8.53
N LEU A 10 1.04 6.25 -7.99
CA LEU A 10 0.81 6.12 -6.55
C LEU A 10 2.11 5.91 -5.76
N ILE A 11 3.09 5.19 -6.31
CA ILE A 11 4.44 5.07 -5.70
C ILE A 11 5.15 6.42 -5.70
N TYR A 12 5.09 7.14 -6.83
CA TYR A 12 5.65 8.49 -6.92
C TYR A 12 5.01 9.42 -5.89
N THR A 13 3.68 9.43 -5.80
CA THR A 13 2.93 10.22 -4.82
C THR A 13 3.45 9.98 -3.41
N GLU A 14 3.62 8.72 -3.02
CA GLU A 14 4.09 8.37 -1.68
C GLU A 14 5.51 8.90 -1.40
N SER A 15 6.40 8.90 -2.40
CA SER A 15 7.74 9.47 -2.26
C SER A 15 7.74 10.99 -2.04
N GLN A 16 6.69 11.68 -2.49
CA GLN A 16 6.57 13.14 -2.37
C GLN A 16 5.91 13.56 -1.05
N ILE A 17 5.30 12.64 -0.30
CA ILE A 17 4.77 12.93 1.04
C ILE A 17 5.93 13.37 1.95
N GLY A 18 5.73 14.47 2.69
CA GLY A 18 6.78 15.11 3.50
C GLY A 18 7.84 15.92 2.72
N SER A 19 7.83 15.86 1.37
CA SER A 19 8.75 16.62 0.50
C SER A 19 8.04 17.72 -0.28
N ASP A 20 7.00 17.37 -1.04
CA ASP A 20 6.16 18.30 -1.80
C ASP A 20 4.68 17.87 -1.73
N VAL A 21 3.94 18.58 -0.91
CA VAL A 21 2.51 18.34 -0.68
C VAL A 21 1.67 18.66 -1.92
N ASN A 22 2.06 19.67 -2.71
CA ASN A 22 1.29 20.08 -3.88
C ASN A 22 1.41 19.05 -5.00
N GLU A 23 2.61 18.54 -5.23
CA GLU A 23 2.86 17.50 -6.23
C GLU A 23 2.18 16.19 -5.84
N SER A 24 2.27 15.81 -4.55
CA SER A 24 1.53 14.67 -4.00
C SER A 24 0.02 14.81 -4.21
N LEU A 25 -0.55 15.99 -3.93
CA LEU A 25 -1.98 16.26 -4.11
C LEU A 25 -2.39 16.19 -5.59
N ALA A 26 -1.57 16.73 -6.49
CA ALA A 26 -1.81 16.66 -7.92
C ALA A 26 -1.84 15.21 -8.42
N ALA A 27 -0.91 14.37 -7.94
CA ALA A 27 -0.83 12.97 -8.29
C ALA A 27 -2.02 12.15 -7.74
N ILE A 28 -2.46 12.38 -6.50
CA ILE A 28 -3.69 11.79 -5.93
C ILE A 28 -4.90 12.17 -6.80
N ASN A 29 -5.05 13.46 -7.12
CA ASN A 29 -6.17 13.96 -7.92
C ASN A 29 -6.17 13.37 -9.32
N ARG A 30 -5.01 13.13 -9.92
CA ARG A 30 -4.92 12.45 -11.23
C ARG A 30 -5.56 11.06 -11.21
N VAL A 31 -5.24 10.26 -10.19
CA VAL A 31 -5.81 8.90 -10.03
C VAL A 31 -7.30 8.97 -9.74
N ARG A 32 -7.73 9.86 -8.84
CA ARG A 32 -9.13 10.06 -8.50
C ARG A 32 -9.97 10.47 -9.71
N ASN A 33 -9.54 11.48 -10.45
CA ASN A 33 -10.25 11.96 -11.64
C ASN A 33 -10.29 10.90 -12.75
N ALA A 34 -9.23 10.10 -12.93
CA ALA A 34 -9.24 8.97 -13.86
C ALA A 34 -10.29 7.90 -13.48
N ALA A 35 -10.56 7.72 -12.19
CA ALA A 35 -11.62 6.86 -11.67
C ALA A 35 -13.01 7.54 -11.60
N GLY A 36 -13.16 8.75 -12.14
CA GLY A 36 -14.43 9.50 -12.09
C GLY A 36 -14.78 10.07 -10.71
N LEU A 37 -13.82 10.12 -9.78
CA LEU A 37 -13.97 10.74 -8.47
C LEU A 37 -13.54 12.20 -8.52
N GLY A 38 -14.21 13.06 -7.74
CA GLY A 38 -13.76 14.45 -7.56
C GLY A 38 -12.42 14.54 -6.82
N ASN A 39 -11.82 15.72 -6.81
CA ASN A 39 -10.55 15.99 -6.12
C ASN A 39 -10.57 15.60 -4.64
N TYR A 40 -9.40 15.34 -4.07
CA TYR A 40 -9.20 15.12 -2.66
C TYR A 40 -9.41 16.43 -1.88
N LEU A 41 -10.23 16.36 -0.84
CA LEU A 41 -10.63 17.50 0.00
C LEU A 41 -10.26 17.30 1.48
N GLY A 42 -9.52 16.23 1.79
CA GLY A 42 -9.10 15.91 3.15
C GLY A 42 -7.88 16.72 3.58
N ALA A 43 -7.41 16.46 4.81
CA ALA A 43 -6.21 17.09 5.33
C ALA A 43 -4.97 16.71 4.52
N THR A 44 -4.02 17.64 4.44
CA THR A 44 -2.76 17.52 3.68
C THR A 44 -1.56 17.29 4.59
N ASP A 45 -1.78 16.78 5.80
CA ASP A 45 -0.70 16.23 6.61
C ASP A 45 -0.27 14.86 6.07
N ASP A 46 0.98 14.47 6.34
CA ASP A 46 1.58 13.26 5.79
C ASP A 46 0.77 12.00 6.08
N THR A 47 0.16 11.90 7.27
CA THR A 47 -0.63 10.73 7.66
C THR A 47 -1.92 10.64 6.86
N SER A 48 -2.66 11.75 6.73
CA SER A 48 -3.88 11.81 5.95
C SER A 48 -3.63 11.51 4.47
N MET A 49 -2.55 12.06 3.92
CA MET A 49 -2.17 11.84 2.52
C MET A 49 -1.74 10.39 2.27
N LEU A 50 -0.96 9.80 3.17
CA LEU A 50 -0.58 8.38 3.09
C LEU A 50 -1.82 7.48 3.13
N ASN A 51 -2.77 7.75 4.03
CA ASN A 51 -4.02 7.00 4.11
C ASN A 51 -4.84 7.10 2.82
N GLU A 52 -4.90 8.28 2.19
CA GLU A 52 -5.58 8.44 0.89
C GLU A 52 -4.85 7.70 -0.23
N VAL A 53 -3.52 7.73 -0.28
CA VAL A 53 -2.73 6.94 -1.24
C VAL A 53 -3.03 5.45 -1.08
N LEU A 54 -3.00 4.94 0.16
CA LEU A 54 -3.34 3.55 0.46
C LEU A 54 -4.78 3.19 0.06
N ARG A 55 -5.72 4.14 0.19
CA ARG A 55 -7.11 3.97 -0.28
C ARG A 55 -7.19 3.85 -1.80
N GLN A 56 -6.52 4.73 -2.53
CA GLN A 56 -6.49 4.69 -3.99
C GLN A 56 -5.78 3.42 -4.51
N ARG A 57 -4.70 2.99 -3.86
CA ARG A 57 -4.00 1.73 -4.18
C ARG A 57 -4.90 0.51 -3.99
N ARG A 58 -5.65 0.46 -2.89
CA ARG A 58 -6.58 -0.66 -2.60
C ARG A 58 -7.61 -0.86 -3.72
N TYR A 59 -8.19 0.22 -4.24
CA TYR A 59 -9.22 0.13 -5.28
C TYR A 59 -8.63 -0.02 -6.68
N SER A 60 -7.53 0.68 -6.97
CA SER A 60 -6.92 0.64 -8.30
C SER A 60 -6.23 -0.69 -8.60
N LEU A 61 -5.70 -1.37 -7.56
CA LEU A 61 -4.89 -2.58 -7.67
C LEU A 61 -5.56 -3.77 -6.99
N PHE A 62 -6.89 -3.78 -6.98
CA PHE A 62 -7.66 -4.83 -6.35
C PHE A 62 -7.40 -6.19 -7.05
N GLY A 63 -7.06 -7.21 -6.26
CA GLY A 63 -6.73 -8.54 -6.78
C GLY A 63 -5.29 -8.72 -7.24
N GLU A 64 -4.45 -7.68 -7.23
CA GLU A 64 -3.05 -7.74 -7.67
C GLU A 64 -2.05 -8.05 -6.54
N GLY A 65 -2.53 -8.36 -5.32
CA GLY A 65 -1.67 -8.78 -4.20
C GLY A 65 -0.96 -7.64 -3.44
N HIS A 66 -1.23 -6.37 -3.76
CA HIS A 66 -0.54 -5.24 -3.13
C HIS A 66 -0.97 -4.93 -1.68
N ARG A 67 -2.24 -5.19 -1.33
CA ARG A 67 -2.83 -4.71 -0.06
C ARG A 67 -2.08 -5.21 1.19
N TRP A 68 -1.66 -6.48 1.21
CA TRP A 68 -0.91 -7.04 2.34
C TRP A 68 0.46 -6.36 2.49
N VAL A 69 1.19 -6.21 1.38
CA VAL A 69 2.52 -5.57 1.36
C VAL A 69 2.43 -4.10 1.79
N ASP A 70 1.45 -3.37 1.28
CA ASP A 70 1.23 -1.94 1.57
C ASP A 70 0.98 -1.71 3.07
N LEU A 71 0.09 -2.51 3.66
CA LEU A 71 -0.22 -2.40 5.09
C LEU A 71 0.93 -2.87 5.98
N ARG A 72 1.64 -3.92 5.60
CA ARG A 72 2.82 -4.40 6.32
C ARG A 72 3.90 -3.32 6.39
N ARG A 73 4.25 -2.71 5.25
CA ARG A 73 5.31 -1.69 5.18
C ARG A 73 4.96 -0.41 5.94
N THR A 74 3.68 -0.07 6.04
CA THR A 74 3.19 1.13 6.73
C THR A 74 2.84 0.88 8.19
N GLY A 75 3.08 -0.32 8.74
CA GLY A 75 2.76 -0.65 10.13
C GLY A 75 1.26 -0.78 10.41
N LYS A 76 0.44 -0.95 9.37
CA LYS A 76 -1.03 -0.98 9.39
C LYS A 76 -1.61 -2.37 9.15
N ILE A 77 -0.83 -3.42 9.37
CA ILE A 77 -1.24 -4.81 9.10
C ILE A 77 -2.51 -5.21 9.87
N GLY A 78 -2.73 -4.64 11.06
CA GLY A 78 -3.94 -4.86 11.87
C GLY A 78 -5.22 -4.25 11.29
N GLU A 79 -5.13 -3.47 10.21
CA GLU A 79 -6.30 -2.97 9.46
C GLU A 79 -6.83 -3.98 8.44
N ILE A 80 -6.19 -5.15 8.28
CA ILE A 80 -6.72 -6.25 7.47
C ILE A 80 -7.98 -6.82 8.16
N PRO A 81 -9.12 -6.91 7.45
CA PRO A 81 -10.30 -7.57 8.00
C PRO A 81 -10.00 -9.03 8.34
N ILE A 82 -10.39 -9.44 9.55
CA ILE A 82 -10.23 -10.81 10.03
C ILE A 82 -11.57 -11.54 9.84
N ASP A 83 -11.57 -12.64 9.09
CA ASP A 83 -12.78 -13.36 8.72
C ASP A 83 -13.30 -14.30 9.83
N ARG A 84 -12.41 -14.82 10.69
CA ARG A 84 -12.77 -15.72 11.80
C ARG A 84 -12.10 -15.32 13.11
N VAL A 85 -12.80 -15.53 14.22
CA VAL A 85 -12.24 -15.30 15.56
C VAL A 85 -11.01 -16.20 15.77
N GLY A 86 -9.87 -15.59 16.06
CA GLY A 86 -8.59 -16.28 16.29
C GLY A 86 -7.63 -16.25 15.10
N ASP A 87 -8.07 -15.82 13.91
CA ASP A 87 -7.19 -15.59 12.77
C ASP A 87 -6.30 -14.36 13.03
N VAL A 88 -5.06 -14.40 12.56
CA VAL A 88 -4.07 -13.33 12.72
C VAL A 88 -3.63 -12.79 11.37
N ALA A 89 -3.39 -11.48 11.30
CA ALA A 89 -2.79 -10.88 10.12
C ALA A 89 -1.27 -11.08 10.17
N ASP A 90 -0.79 -12.12 9.48
CA ASP A 90 0.63 -12.49 9.48
C ASP A 90 1.51 -11.36 8.92
N THR A 91 2.58 -11.03 9.65
CA THR A 91 3.57 -10.04 9.25
C THR A 91 4.66 -10.63 8.36
N GLU A 92 4.77 -11.95 8.24
CA GLU A 92 5.75 -12.61 7.38
C GLU A 92 5.28 -14.01 7.01
N PHE A 93 5.75 -14.51 5.87
CA PHE A 93 5.50 -15.91 5.52
C PHE A 93 6.37 -16.82 6.40
N PRO A 94 5.83 -17.96 6.85
CA PRO A 94 6.62 -18.96 7.53
C PRO A 94 7.71 -19.48 6.60
N ARG A 95 8.90 -19.72 7.15
CA ARG A 95 9.99 -20.36 6.40
C ARG A 95 9.55 -21.77 5.97
N PRO A 96 9.72 -22.14 4.69
CA PRO A 96 9.44 -23.50 4.25
C PRO A 96 10.24 -24.52 5.07
N GLY A 97 9.59 -25.60 5.51
CA GLY A 97 10.23 -26.64 6.32
C GLY A 97 11.37 -27.39 5.62
N MET A 98 11.47 -27.31 4.29
CA MET A 98 12.55 -27.95 3.54
C MET A 98 13.88 -27.18 3.64
N ASP A 99 13.83 -25.87 3.91
CA ASP A 99 15.02 -24.99 3.96
C ASP A 99 15.72 -25.01 5.33
N THR A 100 15.15 -25.68 6.33
CA THR A 100 15.73 -25.77 7.69
C THR A 100 16.69 -26.97 7.86
N LEU A 101 16.74 -27.89 6.89
CA LEU A 101 17.57 -29.11 6.97
C LEU A 101 19.07 -28.88 6.72
N ARG A 102 19.49 -27.70 6.25
CA ARG A 102 20.93 -27.39 6.04
C ARG A 102 21.59 -26.58 7.15
N ALA A 103 20.83 -26.06 8.11
CA ALA A 103 21.37 -25.24 9.20
C ALA A 103 21.72 -26.03 10.48
N ILE A 104 21.49 -27.35 10.52
CA ILE A 104 21.66 -28.18 11.73
C ILE A 104 22.89 -29.13 11.65
N SER A 105 23.65 -29.15 10.55
CA SER A 105 24.79 -30.08 10.40
C SER A 105 26.20 -29.45 10.55
N ALA A 106 26.34 -28.33 11.24
CA ALA A 106 27.65 -27.77 11.59
C ALA A 106 27.66 -27.32 13.05
N LYS A 107 27.63 -28.29 13.96
CA LYS A 107 28.08 -28.12 15.34
C LYS A 107 28.77 -29.38 15.81
#